data_AF-A0A1G2KU37-F1
#
_entry.id   AF-A0A1G2KU37-F1
#
_cell.length_a   1.000
_cell.length_b   1.000
_cell.length_c   1.000
_cell.angle_alpha   90.00
_cell.angle_beta   90.00
_cell.angle_gamma   90.00
#
_symmetry.space_group_name_H-M   'P 1'
#
loop_
_entity.id
_entity.type
_entity.pdbx_description
1 polymer ?
#
loop_
_entity_poly.entity_id
_entity_poly.type
_entity_poly.pdbx_seq_one_letter_code
_entity_poly.pdbx_strand_id
1 'polypeptide(L)'
;MTHLLKKFEDFLQSIDLNAYRQKYRPIMIVEMDLPKEVQAIAMLYKIYWDEKRFLTFEDFYREYYDKLGSNIRKFQRKTGMCRKCFSKGLPARIYRTWASIITQIHAGYVAESVFGNGSVAMSDELDHKGADFQVQYRDKILNYQIKKKSLSREVRQEKPKSKSPLAGEFVDLRYEVPSSDYFENPKKNNGEYKLPYQRFQSNKELKRFPNGFVIFTPYAFQQKKKEMDVALK
;
A
#
# COMPACT_ATOMS: atom_id res chain seq x y z
N MET A 1 7.61 19.77 0.02
CA MET A 1 6.70 18.76 -0.55
C MET A 1 6.86 18.82 -2.07
N THR A 2 7.16 17.71 -2.74
CA THR A 2 7.32 17.71 -4.21
C THR A 2 5.97 17.90 -4.89
N HIS A 3 5.96 18.47 -6.10
CA HIS A 3 4.72 18.65 -6.87
C HIS A 3 4.00 17.33 -7.15
N LEU A 4 4.76 16.25 -7.37
CA LEU A 4 4.22 14.92 -7.62
C LEU A 4 3.58 14.28 -6.38
N LEU A 5 4.22 14.39 -5.21
CA LEU A 5 3.64 13.94 -3.95
C LEU A 5 2.31 14.65 -3.68
N LYS A 6 2.26 15.98 -3.90
CA LYS A 6 1.03 16.75 -3.73
C LYS A 6 -0.09 16.26 -4.66
N LYS A 7 0.21 16.07 -5.95
CA LYS A 7 -0.75 15.50 -6.91
C LYS A 7 -1.26 14.12 -6.49
N PHE A 8 -0.38 13.26 -5.99
CA PHE A 8 -0.78 11.93 -5.52
C PHE A 8 -1.65 12.01 -4.26
N GLU A 9 -1.34 12.90 -3.33
CA GLU A 9 -2.17 13.14 -2.14
C GLU A 9 -3.55 13.71 -2.48
N ASP A 10 -3.65 14.57 -3.49
CA ASP A 10 -4.93 15.09 -3.97
C ASP A 10 -5.77 13.97 -4.60
N PHE A 11 -5.15 13.07 -5.37
CA PHE A 11 -5.78 11.84 -5.84
C PHE A 11 -6.24 10.93 -4.69
N LEU A 12 -5.40 10.69 -3.67
CA LEU A 12 -5.79 9.86 -2.53
C LEU A 12 -6.97 10.45 -1.75
N GLN A 13 -7.08 11.78 -1.69
CA GLN A 13 -8.21 12.48 -1.07
C GLN A 13 -9.50 12.39 -1.90
N SER A 14 -9.41 12.25 -3.23
CA SER A 14 -10.58 12.11 -4.08
C SER A 14 -11.21 10.71 -4.06
N ILE A 15 -10.54 9.73 -3.45
CA ILE A 15 -11.03 8.35 -3.34
C ILE A 15 -12.20 8.27 -2.35
N ASP A 16 -13.34 7.73 -2.78
CA ASP A 16 -14.44 7.35 -1.88
C ASP A 16 -14.16 6.00 -1.22
N LEU A 17 -13.34 6.05 -0.17
CA LEU A 17 -13.00 4.88 0.61
C LEU A 17 -14.21 4.22 1.28
N ASN A 18 -15.23 4.99 1.64
CA ASN A 18 -16.41 4.45 2.33
C ASN A 18 -17.24 3.61 1.36
N ALA A 19 -17.52 4.13 0.16
CA ALA A 19 -18.21 3.38 -0.88
C ALA A 19 -17.47 2.08 -1.23
N TYR A 20 -16.16 2.13 -1.41
CA TYR A 20 -15.38 0.92 -1.70
C TYR A 20 -15.36 -0.08 -0.56
N ARG A 21 -15.27 0.38 0.70
CA ARG A 21 -15.35 -0.51 1.86
C ARG A 21 -16.70 -1.19 1.92
N GLN A 22 -17.80 -0.46 1.75
CA GLN A 22 -19.14 -1.05 1.74
C GLN A 22 -19.31 -2.06 0.60
N LYS A 23 -18.78 -1.74 -0.58
CA LYS A 23 -18.89 -2.58 -1.79
C LYS A 23 -18.05 -3.86 -1.71
N TYR A 24 -16.76 -3.76 -1.37
CA TYR A 24 -15.81 -4.85 -1.55
C TYR A 24 -15.44 -5.61 -0.26
N ARG A 25 -15.55 -4.98 0.93
CA ARG A 25 -15.25 -5.66 2.21
C ARG A 25 -16.07 -6.95 2.43
N PRO A 26 -17.38 -7.02 2.13
CA PRO A 26 -18.15 -8.24 2.38
C PRO A 26 -17.90 -9.34 1.33
N ILE A 27 -17.15 -9.07 0.25
CA ILE A 27 -16.94 -10.00 -0.85
C ILE A 27 -15.62 -10.75 -0.66
N MET A 28 -15.74 -11.98 -0.12
CA MET A 28 -14.63 -12.90 0.13
C MET A 28 -14.77 -14.19 -0.70
N ILE A 29 -14.85 -14.04 -2.02
CA ILE A 29 -15.12 -15.17 -2.96
C ILE A 29 -13.84 -15.65 -3.66
N VAL A 30 -12.99 -14.71 -4.07
CA VAL A 30 -11.71 -14.99 -4.77
C VAL A 30 -10.57 -14.63 -3.83
N GLU A 31 -10.21 -15.59 -2.98
CA GLU A 31 -9.11 -15.42 -2.00
C GLU A 31 -7.90 -16.29 -2.28
N MET A 32 -7.98 -17.20 -3.27
CA MET A 32 -6.82 -17.97 -3.70
C MET A 32 -5.73 -17.07 -4.29
N ASP A 33 -4.50 -17.58 -4.29
CA ASP A 33 -3.39 -16.91 -4.95
C ASP A 33 -3.65 -16.76 -6.45
N LEU A 34 -3.47 -15.53 -6.94
CA LEU A 34 -3.56 -15.23 -8.36
C LEU A 34 -2.22 -15.59 -9.03
N PRO A 35 -2.23 -16.29 -10.17
CA PRO A 35 -1.00 -16.57 -10.91
C PRO A 35 -0.46 -15.28 -11.53
N LYS A 36 0.83 -15.24 -11.86
CA LYS A 36 1.53 -14.03 -12.34
C LYS A 36 0.82 -13.39 -13.54
N GLU A 37 0.25 -14.19 -14.43
CA GLU A 37 -0.41 -13.74 -15.67
C GLU A 37 -1.77 -13.04 -15.41
N VAL A 38 -2.24 -13.06 -14.16
CA VAL A 38 -3.49 -12.47 -13.67
C VAL A 38 -3.24 -11.45 -12.56
N GLN A 39 -2.04 -11.37 -11.97
CA GLN A 39 -1.76 -10.40 -10.92
C GLN A 39 -1.79 -8.96 -11.44
N ALA A 40 -2.27 -8.04 -10.61
CA ALA A 40 -2.34 -6.61 -10.91
C ALA A 40 -1.05 -5.84 -10.60
N ILE A 41 -0.12 -6.43 -9.83
CA ILE A 41 1.02 -5.75 -9.19
C ILE A 41 1.90 -5.02 -10.21
N ALA A 42 2.37 -5.72 -11.25
CA ALA A 42 3.20 -5.12 -12.29
C ALA A 42 2.50 -3.94 -13.00
N MET A 43 1.18 -4.06 -13.24
CA MET A 43 0.42 -3.00 -13.90
C MET A 43 0.21 -1.80 -12.97
N LEU A 44 0.07 -2.03 -11.66
CA LEU A 44 -0.04 -0.96 -10.67
C LEU A 44 1.24 -0.15 -10.56
N TYR A 45 2.41 -0.79 -10.45
CA TYR A 45 3.68 -0.07 -10.45
C TYR A 45 3.89 0.69 -11.76
N LYS A 46 3.64 0.05 -12.91
CA LYS A 46 3.73 0.72 -14.20
C LYS A 46 2.86 1.99 -14.27
N ILE A 47 1.58 1.89 -13.92
CA ILE A 47 0.64 3.03 -14.07
C ILE A 47 0.93 4.13 -13.04
N TYR A 48 1.05 3.77 -11.76
CA TYR A 48 1.08 4.75 -10.67
C TYR A 48 2.49 5.22 -10.31
N TRP A 49 3.52 4.41 -10.61
CA TRP A 49 4.92 4.76 -10.36
C TRP A 49 5.68 5.09 -11.65
N ASP A 50 5.61 4.33 -12.73
CA ASP A 50 6.43 4.67 -13.91
C ASP A 50 5.77 5.78 -14.75
N GLU A 51 4.48 5.63 -15.05
CA GLU A 51 3.72 6.54 -15.91
C GLU A 51 3.11 7.72 -15.13
N LYS A 52 3.11 7.66 -13.79
CA LYS A 52 2.55 8.69 -12.90
C LYS A 52 1.07 9.03 -13.22
N ARG A 53 0.30 8.03 -13.67
CA ARG A 53 -1.14 8.13 -13.97
C ARG A 53 -1.95 7.70 -12.75
N PHE A 54 -2.75 8.62 -12.20
CA PHE A 54 -3.48 8.39 -10.96
C PHE A 54 -4.94 8.05 -11.24
N LEU A 55 -5.16 6.80 -11.63
CA LEU A 55 -6.49 6.29 -12.01
C LEU A 55 -7.34 5.96 -10.78
N THR A 56 -8.66 6.13 -10.89
CA THR A 56 -9.60 5.54 -9.92
C THR A 56 -9.52 4.01 -9.95
N PHE A 57 -10.07 3.32 -8.94
CA PHE A 57 -10.09 1.87 -8.96
C PHE A 57 -10.86 1.33 -10.18
N GLU A 58 -12.01 1.92 -10.52
CA GLU A 58 -12.82 1.53 -11.67
C GLU A 58 -12.05 1.66 -12.98
N ASP A 59 -11.34 2.77 -13.19
CA ASP A 59 -10.56 3.00 -14.40
C ASP A 59 -9.37 2.04 -14.50
N PHE A 60 -8.66 1.85 -13.39
CA PHE A 60 -7.59 0.85 -13.30
C PHE A 60 -8.13 -0.56 -13.59
N TYR A 61 -9.25 -0.95 -12.98
CA TYR A 61 -9.80 -2.29 -13.12
C TYR A 61 -10.26 -2.56 -14.56
N ARG A 62 -10.80 -1.55 -15.25
CA ARG A 62 -11.14 -1.63 -16.68
C ARG A 62 -9.90 -1.91 -17.52
N GLU A 63 -8.84 -1.11 -17.38
CA GLU A 63 -7.59 -1.34 -18.10
C GLU A 63 -6.96 -2.71 -17.78
N TYR A 64 -7.03 -3.13 -16.51
CA TYR A 64 -6.54 -4.42 -16.05
C TYR A 64 -7.29 -5.56 -16.73
N TYR A 65 -8.62 -5.47 -16.76
CA TYR A 65 -9.47 -6.51 -17.32
C TYR A 65 -9.38 -6.56 -18.85
N ASP A 66 -9.24 -5.41 -19.51
CA ASP A 66 -9.05 -5.33 -20.96
C ASP A 66 -7.72 -5.97 -21.37
N LYS A 67 -6.65 -5.68 -20.61
CA LYS A 67 -5.31 -6.21 -20.90
C LYS A 67 -5.17 -7.70 -20.58
N LEU A 68 -5.71 -8.15 -19.46
CA LEU A 68 -5.50 -9.52 -18.96
C LEU A 68 -6.72 -10.43 -19.10
N GLY A 69 -7.80 -9.96 -19.74
CA GLY A 69 -9.10 -10.64 -19.78
C GLY A 69 -9.06 -12.07 -20.30
N SER A 70 -8.18 -12.37 -21.27
CA SER A 70 -7.99 -13.73 -21.78
C SER A 70 -7.38 -14.66 -20.72
N ASN A 71 -6.35 -14.21 -20.01
CA ASN A 71 -5.70 -14.95 -18.92
C ASN A 71 -6.64 -15.10 -17.72
N ILE A 72 -7.38 -14.04 -17.38
CA ILE A 72 -8.40 -14.06 -16.34
C ILE A 72 -9.47 -15.13 -16.63
N ARG A 73 -9.97 -15.20 -17.87
CA ARG A 73 -10.95 -16.23 -18.27
C ARG A 73 -10.36 -17.65 -18.24
N LYS A 74 -9.10 -17.82 -18.66
CA LYS A 74 -8.40 -19.12 -18.56
C LYS A 74 -8.26 -19.54 -17.09
N PHE A 75 -7.85 -18.64 -16.22
CA PHE A 75 -7.71 -18.89 -14.79
C PHE A 75 -9.06 -19.22 -14.14
N GLN A 76 -10.12 -18.46 -14.44
CA GLN A 76 -11.48 -18.75 -13.96
C GLN A 76 -11.96 -20.15 -14.33
N ARG A 77 -11.69 -20.60 -15.57
CA ARG A 77 -12.01 -21.99 -15.97
C ARG A 77 -11.18 -23.01 -15.20
N LYS A 78 -9.88 -22.75 -15.01
CA LYS A 78 -8.96 -23.63 -14.26
C LYS A 78 -9.40 -23.79 -12.80
N THR A 79 -9.98 -22.76 -12.18
CA THR A 79 -10.45 -22.85 -10.79
C THR A 79 -11.80 -23.56 -10.64
N GLY A 80 -12.52 -23.82 -11.73
CA GLY A 80 -13.88 -24.41 -11.70
C GLY A 80 -14.95 -23.47 -11.13
N MET A 81 -14.60 -22.23 -10.77
CA MET A 81 -15.52 -21.30 -10.13
C MET A 81 -16.59 -20.79 -11.12
N CYS A 82 -17.83 -20.65 -10.65
CA CYS A 82 -18.91 -20.12 -11.48
C CYS A 82 -18.61 -18.69 -11.99
N ARG A 83 -18.99 -18.36 -13.24
CA ARG A 83 -18.71 -17.05 -13.87
C ARG A 83 -19.21 -15.87 -13.03
N LYS A 84 -20.44 -15.97 -12.49
CA LYS A 84 -21.06 -14.94 -11.64
C LYS A 84 -20.32 -14.74 -10.31
N CYS A 85 -19.82 -15.82 -9.72
CA CYS A 85 -19.06 -15.83 -8.49
C CYS A 85 -17.72 -15.13 -8.71
N PHE A 86 -17.00 -15.57 -9.75
CA PHE A 86 -15.69 -15.04 -10.10
C PHE A 86 -15.75 -13.56 -10.53
N SER A 87 -16.76 -13.16 -11.31
CA SER A 87 -16.92 -11.75 -11.73
C SER A 87 -17.27 -10.81 -10.57
N LYS A 88 -17.85 -11.33 -9.49
CA LYS A 88 -18.06 -10.56 -8.24
C LYS A 88 -16.80 -10.54 -7.38
N GLY A 89 -16.11 -11.67 -7.25
CA GLY A 89 -14.96 -11.82 -6.38
C GLY A 89 -13.69 -11.16 -6.89
N LEU A 90 -13.40 -11.24 -8.19
CA LEU A 90 -12.15 -10.71 -8.75
C LEU A 90 -12.00 -9.19 -8.54
N PRO A 91 -13.00 -8.32 -8.82
CA PRO A 91 -12.87 -6.90 -8.52
C PRO A 91 -12.56 -6.63 -7.05
N ALA A 92 -13.20 -7.35 -6.12
CA ALA A 92 -12.94 -7.18 -4.69
C ALA A 92 -11.51 -7.57 -4.31
N ARG A 93 -10.99 -8.66 -4.89
CA ARG A 93 -9.60 -9.09 -4.72
C ARG A 93 -8.61 -8.07 -5.27
N ILE A 94 -8.83 -7.59 -6.49
CA ILE A 94 -7.96 -6.60 -7.13
C ILE A 94 -8.03 -5.25 -6.41
N TYR A 95 -9.20 -4.85 -5.89
CA TYR A 95 -9.33 -3.64 -5.06
C TYR A 95 -8.45 -3.70 -3.81
N ARG A 96 -8.39 -4.83 -3.11
CA ARG A 96 -7.52 -4.98 -1.93
C ARG A 96 -6.04 -4.85 -2.30
N THR A 97 -5.61 -5.44 -3.42
CA THR A 97 -4.25 -5.26 -3.94
C THR A 97 -3.98 -3.80 -4.33
N TRP A 98 -4.90 -3.17 -5.06
CA TRP A 98 -4.82 -1.77 -5.47
C TRP A 98 -4.65 -0.84 -4.26
N ALA A 99 -5.52 -0.98 -3.24
CA ALA A 99 -5.48 -0.15 -2.04
C ALA A 99 -4.16 -0.30 -1.25
N SER A 100 -3.60 -1.52 -1.21
CA SER A 100 -2.28 -1.78 -0.62
C SER A 100 -1.17 -1.09 -1.41
N ILE A 101 -1.13 -1.28 -2.73
CA ILE A 101 -0.06 -0.77 -3.59
C ILE A 101 -0.07 0.75 -3.65
N ILE A 102 -1.23 1.42 -3.73
CA ILE A 102 -1.26 2.90 -3.72
C ILE A 102 -0.77 3.47 -2.37
N THR A 103 -0.92 2.73 -1.27
CA THR A 103 -0.38 3.12 0.04
C THR A 103 1.15 2.96 0.08
N GLN A 104 1.68 1.88 -0.51
CA GLN A 104 3.12 1.66 -0.66
C GLN A 104 3.76 2.71 -1.59
N ILE A 105 3.09 3.04 -2.69
CA ILE A 105 3.51 4.10 -3.62
C ILE A 105 3.49 5.48 -2.95
N HIS A 106 2.49 5.78 -2.12
CA HIS A 106 2.50 7.01 -1.31
C HIS A 106 3.75 7.07 -0.43
N ALA A 107 4.08 5.99 0.27
CA ALA A 107 5.28 5.91 1.10
C ALA A 107 6.56 6.16 0.29
N GLY A 108 6.65 5.61 -0.93
CA GLY A 108 7.73 5.88 -1.88
C GLY A 108 7.86 7.37 -2.24
N TYR A 109 6.76 8.06 -2.56
CA TYR A 109 6.78 9.50 -2.83
C TYR A 109 7.19 10.34 -1.63
N VAL A 110 6.77 9.96 -0.41
CA VAL A 110 7.19 10.64 0.81
C VAL A 110 8.68 10.41 1.05
N ALA A 111 9.17 9.18 0.90
CA ALA A 111 10.59 8.85 1.02
C ALA A 111 11.43 9.66 0.03
N GLU A 112 11.02 9.74 -1.24
CA GLU A 112 11.70 10.55 -2.26
C GLU A 112 11.75 12.05 -1.88
N SER A 113 10.69 12.57 -1.25
CA SER A 113 10.68 13.95 -0.75
C SER A 113 11.65 14.21 0.41
N VAL A 114 12.10 13.16 1.11
CA VAL A 114 13.02 13.22 2.25
C VAL A 114 14.46 12.92 1.84
N PHE A 115 14.66 11.89 1.02
CA PHE A 115 15.99 11.42 0.59
C PHE A 115 16.51 12.10 -0.68
N GLY A 116 15.62 12.72 -1.47
CA GLY A 116 15.97 13.47 -2.68
C GLY A 116 15.32 12.87 -3.94
N ASN A 117 15.15 13.71 -4.97
CA ASN A 117 14.56 13.29 -6.24
C ASN A 117 15.39 12.18 -6.90
N GLY A 118 14.75 11.12 -7.39
CA GLY A 118 15.42 9.99 -8.01
C GLY A 118 16.11 9.04 -7.02
N SER A 119 15.94 9.23 -5.71
CA SER A 119 16.50 8.32 -4.69
C SER A 119 15.69 7.04 -4.51
N VAL A 120 14.47 6.96 -5.05
CA VAL A 120 13.54 5.86 -4.80
C VAL A 120 13.32 5.04 -6.07
N ALA A 121 13.38 3.72 -5.94
CA ALA A 121 12.98 2.76 -6.96
C ALA A 121 11.82 1.89 -6.44
N MET A 122 10.83 1.64 -7.28
CA MET A 122 9.71 0.74 -6.99
C MET A 122 9.46 -0.15 -8.20
N SER A 123 9.21 -1.44 -7.98
CA SER A 123 8.84 -2.39 -9.04
C SER A 123 8.18 -3.63 -8.46
N ASP A 124 7.51 -4.40 -9.31
CA ASP A 124 6.99 -5.72 -8.94
C ASP A 124 8.10 -6.72 -8.60
N GLU A 125 9.27 -6.58 -9.23
CA GLU A 125 10.45 -7.38 -8.90
C GLU A 125 10.94 -7.13 -7.46
N LEU A 126 11.00 -5.86 -7.04
CA LEU A 126 11.35 -5.50 -5.67
C LEU A 126 10.33 -6.06 -4.67
N ASP A 127 9.03 -5.89 -4.95
CA ASP A 127 7.94 -6.38 -4.08
C ASP A 127 8.03 -7.91 -3.90
N HIS A 128 8.26 -8.64 -4.99
CA HIS A 128 8.46 -10.10 -4.96
C HIS A 128 9.70 -10.52 -4.17
N LYS A 129 10.74 -9.68 -4.13
CA LYS A 129 11.95 -9.90 -3.31
C LYS A 129 11.81 -9.41 -1.88
N GLY A 130 10.65 -8.84 -1.51
CA GLY A 130 10.30 -8.47 -0.13
C GLY A 130 10.53 -6.99 0.21
N ALA A 131 10.81 -6.13 -0.77
CA ALA A 131 10.94 -4.70 -0.59
C ALA A 131 9.86 -3.97 -1.38
N ASP A 132 8.98 -3.23 -0.71
CA ASP A 132 7.92 -2.48 -1.38
C ASP A 132 8.51 -1.33 -2.22
N PHE A 133 9.64 -0.78 -1.76
CA PHE A 133 10.50 0.13 -2.50
C PHE A 133 11.94 0.10 -1.96
N GLN A 134 12.86 0.59 -2.77
CA GLN A 134 14.27 0.74 -2.43
C GLN A 134 14.65 2.22 -2.45
N VAL A 135 15.45 2.64 -1.46
CA VAL A 135 16.04 3.98 -1.41
C VAL A 135 17.54 3.86 -1.59
N GLN A 136 18.09 4.52 -2.59
CA GLN A 136 19.51 4.78 -2.71
C GLN A 136 19.83 6.15 -2.13
N TYR A 137 20.61 6.19 -1.06
CA TYR A 137 21.02 7.43 -0.43
C TYR A 137 22.51 7.37 -0.10
N ARG A 138 23.29 8.19 -0.82
CA ARG A 138 24.76 8.15 -0.84
C ARG A 138 25.26 6.78 -1.31
N ASP A 139 26.13 6.14 -0.55
CA ASP A 139 26.72 4.82 -0.79
C ASP A 139 25.89 3.67 -0.21
N LYS A 140 24.70 3.96 0.36
CA LYS A 140 23.87 2.97 1.05
C LYS A 140 22.55 2.72 0.32
N ILE A 141 22.08 1.48 0.44
CA ILE A 141 20.81 1.00 -0.08
C ILE A 141 19.92 0.61 1.10
N LEU A 142 18.69 1.14 1.14
CA LEU A 142 17.66 0.76 2.09
C LEU A 142 16.49 0.08 1.35
N ASN A 143 16.08 -1.09 1.80
CA ASN A 143 14.95 -1.85 1.29
C ASN A 143 13.77 -1.69 2.26
N TYR A 144 12.81 -0.84 1.92
CA TYR A 144 11.67 -0.56 2.78
C TYR A 144 10.55 -1.58 2.58
N GLN A 145 9.96 -2.05 3.68
CA GLN A 145 8.77 -2.88 3.68
C GLN A 145 7.67 -2.24 4.54
N ILE A 146 6.55 -1.89 3.92
CA ILE A 146 5.40 -1.27 4.58
C ILE A 146 4.52 -2.35 5.18
N LYS A 147 4.39 -2.35 6.50
CA LYS A 147 3.60 -3.35 7.24
C LYS A 147 2.49 -2.69 8.03
N LYS A 148 1.25 -3.08 7.77
CA LYS A 148 0.14 -2.70 8.64
C LYS A 148 0.32 -3.39 9.99
N LYS A 149 0.24 -2.64 11.10
CA LYS A 149 0.14 -3.20 12.46
C LYS A 149 -1.17 -3.95 12.57
N SER A 150 -1.12 -5.28 12.41
CA SER A 150 -2.23 -6.20 12.65
C SER A 150 -2.05 -6.88 13.99
N LEU A 151 -3.15 -6.99 14.76
CA LEU A 151 -3.19 -7.79 15.99
C LEU A 151 -3.41 -9.28 15.71
N SER A 152 -3.73 -9.67 14.46
CA SER A 152 -4.00 -11.06 14.11
C SER A 152 -2.71 -11.89 14.05
N ARG A 153 -2.68 -13.04 14.74
CA ARG A 153 -1.51 -13.94 14.86
C ARG A 153 -1.01 -14.45 13.49
N GLU A 154 -1.91 -14.66 12.53
CA GLU A 154 -1.60 -15.17 11.18
C GLU A 154 -0.72 -14.21 10.35
N VAL A 155 -0.81 -12.90 10.60
CA VAL A 155 -0.03 -11.88 9.86
C VAL A 155 1.42 -11.78 10.37
N ARG A 156 1.74 -12.46 11.50
CA ARG A 156 3.09 -12.45 12.09
C ARG A 156 4.04 -13.48 11.46
N GLN A 157 3.58 -14.33 10.53
CA GLN A 157 4.48 -15.23 9.83
C GLN A 157 5.38 -14.42 8.88
N GLU A 158 6.68 -14.44 9.15
CA GLU A 158 7.66 -13.86 8.24
C GLU A 158 7.61 -14.62 6.91
N LYS A 159 7.52 -13.87 5.79
CA LYS A 159 7.67 -14.48 4.47
C LYS A 159 9.02 -15.23 4.43
N PRO A 160 9.10 -16.41 3.79
CA PRO A 160 10.36 -17.10 3.60
C PRO A 160 11.39 -16.16 2.99
N LYS A 161 12.61 -16.13 3.54
CA LYS A 161 13.70 -15.32 2.97
C LYS A 161 13.89 -15.69 1.51
N SER A 162 13.94 -14.69 0.64
CA SER A 162 14.22 -14.88 -0.79
C SER A 162 15.51 -15.70 -0.97
N LYS A 163 15.51 -16.62 -1.95
CA LYS A 163 16.72 -17.40 -2.32
C LYS A 163 17.85 -16.49 -2.83
N SER A 164 17.51 -15.31 -3.34
CA SER A 164 18.43 -14.26 -3.75
C SER A 164 18.07 -12.96 -3.01
N PRO A 165 18.67 -12.69 -1.83
CA PRO A 165 18.35 -11.51 -1.04
C PRO A 165 18.78 -10.24 -1.79
N LEU A 166 18.00 -9.16 -1.64
CA LEU A 166 18.39 -7.85 -2.11
C LEU A 166 19.61 -7.34 -1.31
N ALA A 167 20.53 -6.66 -1.99
CA ALA A 167 21.59 -5.92 -1.33
C ALA A 167 21.00 -4.72 -0.56
N GLY A 168 21.63 -4.34 0.55
CA GLY A 168 21.21 -3.21 1.38
C GLY A 168 20.49 -3.61 2.68
N GLU A 169 20.21 -2.61 3.50
CA GLU A 169 19.57 -2.77 4.81
C GLU A 169 18.04 -2.86 4.65
N PHE A 170 17.38 -3.84 5.27
CA PHE A 170 15.92 -3.92 5.30
C PHE A 170 15.34 -3.07 6.44
N VAL A 171 14.36 -2.23 6.11
CA VAL A 171 13.68 -1.34 7.05
C VAL A 171 12.17 -1.61 7.03
N ASP A 172 11.66 -2.15 8.14
CA ASP A 172 10.23 -2.35 8.36
C ASP A 172 9.57 -1.03 8.81
N LEU A 173 8.69 -0.47 7.99
CA LEU A 173 7.86 0.67 8.40
C LEU A 173 6.47 0.20 8.79
N ARG A 174 6.17 0.23 10.10
CA ARG A 174 4.91 -0.30 10.64
C ARG A 174 3.89 0.80 10.92
N TYR A 175 2.76 0.78 10.23
CA TYR A 175 1.72 1.80 10.35
C TYR A 175 0.41 1.26 10.95
N GLU A 176 -0.30 2.09 11.72
CA GLU A 176 -1.59 1.75 12.32
C GLU A 176 -2.73 2.41 11.53
N VAL A 177 -3.80 1.64 11.29
CA VAL A 177 -5.04 2.15 10.68
C VAL A 177 -6.18 1.84 11.64
N PRO A 178 -6.51 2.76 12.58
CA PRO A 178 -7.62 2.55 13.49
C PRO A 178 -8.94 2.47 12.72
N SER A 179 -9.93 1.75 13.28
CA SER A 179 -11.30 1.75 12.77
C SER A 179 -11.86 3.16 12.67
N SER A 180 -12.74 3.42 11.68
CA SER A 180 -13.40 4.72 11.53
C SER A 180 -14.22 5.11 12.77
N ASP A 181 -14.79 4.12 13.48
CA ASP A 181 -15.52 4.34 14.74
C ASP A 181 -14.67 5.07 15.80
N TYR A 182 -13.35 4.86 15.84
CA TYR A 182 -12.50 5.57 16.79
C TYR A 182 -12.35 7.06 16.47
N PHE A 183 -12.71 7.49 15.26
CA PHE A 183 -12.69 8.90 14.85
C PHE A 183 -14.09 9.52 14.85
N GLU A 184 -15.13 8.73 14.57
CA GLU A 184 -16.53 9.15 14.65
C GLU A 184 -17.01 9.24 16.11
N ASN A 185 -16.63 8.26 16.93
CA ASN A 185 -16.95 8.15 18.34
C ASN A 185 -15.67 8.05 19.18
N PRO A 186 -14.86 9.13 19.29
CA PRO A 186 -13.51 9.05 19.83
C PRO A 186 -13.48 8.97 21.36
N LYS A 187 -14.57 9.28 22.05
CA LYS A 187 -14.66 9.29 23.51
C LYS A 187 -15.34 8.03 24.06
N LYS A 188 -14.95 7.65 25.27
CA LYS A 188 -15.64 6.68 26.13
C LYS A 188 -16.78 7.38 26.87
N ASN A 189 -17.62 6.60 27.56
CA ASN A 189 -18.72 7.12 28.39
C ASN A 189 -18.23 8.03 29.54
N ASN A 190 -16.99 7.86 30.01
CA ASN A 190 -16.37 8.71 31.04
C ASN A 190 -15.76 10.01 30.49
N GLY A 191 -15.96 10.32 29.20
CA GLY A 191 -15.45 11.54 28.55
C GLY A 191 -14.00 11.45 28.06
N GLU A 192 -13.22 10.43 28.48
CA GLU A 192 -11.85 10.23 28.02
C GLU A 192 -11.80 9.74 26.57
N TYR A 193 -10.72 10.06 25.86
CA TYR A 193 -10.50 9.52 24.53
C TYR A 193 -10.17 8.02 24.57
N LYS A 194 -10.67 7.28 23.57
CA LYS A 194 -10.34 5.87 23.33
C LYS A 194 -8.85 5.78 22.96
N LEU A 195 -8.14 4.79 23.50
CA LEU A 195 -6.69 4.64 23.34
C LEU A 195 -6.21 4.62 21.87
N PRO A 196 -6.88 3.95 20.91
CA PRO A 196 -6.46 3.98 19.50
C PRO A 196 -6.52 5.39 18.90
N TYR A 197 -7.51 6.19 19.28
CA TYR A 197 -7.58 7.59 18.86
C TYR A 197 -6.41 8.38 19.43
N GLN A 198 -6.13 8.26 20.73
CA GLN A 198 -5.01 8.96 21.37
C GLN A 198 -3.65 8.59 20.74
N ARG A 199 -3.41 7.30 20.52
CA ARG A 199 -2.18 6.80 19.85
C ARG A 199 -2.04 7.34 18.44
N PHE A 200 -3.14 7.45 17.70
CA PHE A 200 -3.09 8.03 16.36
C PHE A 200 -2.82 9.54 16.41
N GLN A 201 -3.46 10.28 17.31
CA GLN A 201 -3.25 11.73 17.47
C GLN A 201 -1.82 12.09 17.90
N SER A 202 -1.15 11.23 18.69
CA SER A 202 0.26 11.43 19.07
C SER A 202 1.26 10.95 18.02
N ASN A 203 0.81 10.23 16.99
CA ASN A 203 1.67 9.69 15.93
C ASN A 203 2.03 10.79 14.92
N LYS A 204 3.31 11.14 14.84
CA LYS A 204 3.82 12.13 13.87
C LYS A 204 4.12 11.54 12.49
N GLU A 205 4.29 10.23 12.39
CA GLU A 205 4.62 9.49 11.15
C GLU A 205 3.43 9.32 10.23
N LEU A 206 2.21 9.44 10.75
CA LEU A 206 0.98 9.21 10.01
C LEU A 206 0.05 10.42 10.07
N LYS A 207 -0.74 10.60 9.01
CA LYS A 207 -1.81 11.58 8.94
C LYS A 207 -3.05 10.91 8.36
N ARG A 208 -4.23 11.33 8.80
CA ARG A 208 -5.51 10.87 8.25
C ARG A 208 -6.16 11.99 7.43
N PHE A 209 -6.55 11.68 6.20
CA PHE A 209 -7.36 12.58 5.37
C PHE A 209 -8.84 12.55 5.77
N PRO A 210 -9.62 13.59 5.40
CA PRO A 210 -11.06 13.64 5.70
C PRO A 210 -11.84 12.42 5.18
N ASN A 211 -11.49 11.91 3.99
CA ASN A 211 -12.07 10.70 3.39
C ASN A 211 -11.65 9.39 4.11
N GLY A 212 -10.82 9.48 5.15
CA GLY A 212 -10.41 8.34 5.97
C GLY A 212 -9.17 7.60 5.49
N PHE A 213 -8.48 8.10 4.46
CA PHE A 213 -7.20 7.53 4.01
C PHE A 213 -6.12 7.87 5.03
N VAL A 214 -5.30 6.88 5.42
CA VAL A 214 -4.13 7.10 6.28
C VAL A 214 -2.89 7.13 5.41
N ILE A 215 -2.12 8.20 5.52
CA ILE A 215 -0.93 8.47 4.72
C ILE A 215 0.30 8.68 5.61
N PHE A 216 1.48 8.53 5.04
CA PHE A 216 2.74 8.79 5.73
C PHE A 216 3.07 10.29 5.74
N THR A 217 3.77 10.74 6.77
CA THR A 217 4.39 12.07 6.79
C THR A 217 5.90 11.92 6.55
N PRO A 218 6.61 13.01 6.19
CA PRO A 218 8.07 12.99 6.12
C PRO A 218 8.76 12.49 7.40
N TYR A 219 8.12 12.65 8.56
CA TYR A 219 8.68 12.23 9.84
C TYR A 219 8.99 10.73 9.88
N ALA A 220 8.20 9.91 9.18
CA ALA A 220 8.40 8.46 9.06
C ALA A 220 9.76 8.06 8.46
N PHE A 221 10.41 8.96 7.71
CA PHE A 221 11.67 8.69 7.01
C PHE A 221 12.83 9.54 7.53
N GLN A 222 12.53 10.69 8.14
CA GLN A 222 13.54 11.65 8.62
C GLN A 222 14.48 11.05 9.66
N GLN A 223 13.98 10.21 10.57
CA GLN A 223 14.82 9.63 11.61
C GLN A 223 15.91 8.74 11.02
N LYS A 224 15.53 7.85 10.10
CA LYS A 224 16.50 6.98 9.41
C LYS A 224 17.50 7.79 8.58
N LYS A 225 17.05 8.82 7.87
CA LYS A 225 17.95 9.73 7.14
C LYS A 225 18.96 10.41 8.06
N LYS A 226 18.53 10.90 9.23
CA LYS A 226 19.42 11.53 10.22
C LYS A 226 20.47 10.56 10.75
N GLU A 227 20.08 9.33 11.07
CA GLU A 227 21.02 8.28 11.50
C GLU A 227 22.10 8.03 10.44
N MET A 228 21.71 7.97 9.17
CA MET A 228 22.67 7.82 8.07
C MET A 228 23.56 9.06 7.91
N ASP A 229 23.00 10.27 8.04
CA ASP A 229 23.75 11.51 7.94
C ASP A 229 24.80 11.64 9.07
N VAL A 230 24.53 11.09 10.26
CA VAL A 230 25.46 11.05 11.41
C VAL A 230 26.51 9.95 11.27
N ALA A 231 26.11 8.74 10.86
CA ALA A 231 27.03 7.59 10.71
C ALA A 231 28.06 7.75 9.58
N LEU A 232 27.99 8.85 8.83
CA LEU A 232 28.87 9.20 7.71
C LEU A 232 29.66 10.49 7.97
N LYS A 233 29.55 11.06 9.18
CA LYS A 233 30.48 12.07 9.70
C LYS A 233 31.59 11.38 10.47
#